data_AF-A0A7R6VLF9-F1
#
_entry.id   AF-A0A7R6VLF9-F1
#
_cell.length_a   1.000
_cell.length_b   1.000
_cell.length_c   1.000
_cell.angle_alpha   90.00
_cell.angle_beta   90.00
_cell.angle_gamma   90.00
#
_symmetry.space_group_name_H-M   'P 1'
#
loop_
_entity.id
_entity.type
_entity.pdbx_description
1 polymer ?
#
loop_
_entity_poly.entity_id
_entity_poly.type
_entity_poly.pdbx_seq_one_letter_code
_entity_poly.pdbx_strand_id
1 'polypeptide(L)'
;MDALVQLLDAIKLPFALPIHLHPPIVHFAIALPVIALLLEISNIFLKRRCIGVISSLLLLLALFIYFAAFLTGKTDGKEAFSLLSEQGQAELKEHKLLGIYLVYGIGLVFILKLIISAINKMAAKIFFVVMLALFVGFVLKQGKDGGELVYTYGANVKAVSDMDDKIMDLEDEIYSCKQDLQKCQDELKKSQEAAPAKQESKAPAATSVPEEQAPQAPATTEQTPQAPAAKSPATNTEENGSNEQNNSSIEQKAQEVINQIKGSAQEVQQQVTIPTH
;
A
#
# COMPACT_ATOMS: atom_id res chain seq x y z
N MET A 1 -13.60 -27.97 -19.76
CA MET A 1 -13.53 -26.87 -18.79
C MET A 1 -13.73 -25.54 -19.51
N ASP A 2 -12.95 -25.29 -20.54
CA ASP A 2 -12.78 -24.01 -21.24
C ASP A 2 -14.11 -23.36 -21.67
N ALA A 3 -15.08 -24.13 -22.17
CA ALA A 3 -16.40 -23.62 -22.56
C ALA A 3 -17.17 -22.94 -21.39
N LEU A 4 -16.93 -23.35 -20.14
CA LEU A 4 -17.51 -22.68 -18.96
C LEU A 4 -16.77 -21.39 -18.63
N VAL A 5 -15.43 -21.40 -18.70
CA VAL A 5 -14.60 -20.20 -18.52
C VAL A 5 -14.98 -19.13 -19.57
N GLN A 6 -15.11 -19.55 -20.83
CA GLN A 6 -15.57 -18.71 -21.95
C GLN A 6 -16.99 -18.17 -21.74
N LEU A 7 -17.91 -18.92 -21.12
CA LEU A 7 -19.28 -18.46 -20.84
C LEU A 7 -19.27 -17.22 -19.93
N LEU A 8 -18.49 -17.23 -18.85
CA LEU A 8 -18.35 -16.08 -17.95
C LEU A 8 -17.53 -14.95 -18.60
N ASP A 9 -16.49 -15.27 -19.37
CA ASP A 9 -15.69 -14.27 -20.07
C ASP A 9 -16.46 -13.57 -21.21
N ALA A 10 -17.44 -14.22 -21.83
CA ALA A 10 -18.31 -13.62 -22.83
C ALA A 10 -19.24 -12.53 -22.27
N ILE A 11 -19.53 -12.53 -20.96
CA ILE A 11 -20.42 -11.55 -20.32
C ILE A 11 -19.80 -10.14 -20.42
N LYS A 12 -20.45 -9.26 -21.19
CA LYS A 12 -20.15 -7.83 -21.26
C LYS A 12 -21.26 -7.05 -20.53
N LEU A 13 -20.88 -6.13 -19.65
CA LEU A 13 -21.83 -5.23 -19.02
C LEU A 13 -22.15 -4.05 -19.96
N PRO A 14 -23.41 -3.57 -20.00
CA PRO A 14 -23.79 -2.37 -20.76
C PRO A 14 -23.48 -1.06 -20.02
N PHE A 15 -22.81 -1.12 -18.86
CA PHE A 15 -22.41 0.01 -18.02
C PHE A 15 -20.99 -0.23 -17.47
N ALA A 16 -20.29 0.85 -17.13
CA ALA A 16 -19.00 0.79 -16.44
C ALA A 16 -19.21 0.52 -14.94
N LEU A 17 -18.33 -0.30 -14.34
CA LEU A 17 -18.24 -0.45 -12.89
C LEU A 17 -17.18 0.51 -12.33
N PRO A 18 -17.36 1.06 -11.11
CA PRO A 18 -16.31 1.81 -10.43
C PRO A 18 -15.05 0.96 -10.22
N ILE A 19 -13.89 1.57 -10.44
CA ILE A 19 -12.58 0.97 -10.17
C ILE A 19 -12.40 0.84 -8.64
N HIS A 20 -11.67 -0.18 -8.20
CA HIS A 20 -11.45 -0.53 -6.78
C HIS A 20 -12.71 -0.99 -6.04
N LEU A 21 -13.77 -1.37 -6.77
CA LEU A 21 -14.96 -2.00 -6.18
C LEU A 21 -14.76 -3.50 -5.96
N HIS A 22 -13.68 -4.12 -6.48
CA HIS A 22 -13.40 -5.53 -6.22
C HIS A 22 -13.01 -5.83 -4.76
N PRO A 23 -12.03 -5.12 -4.12
CA PRO A 23 -11.62 -5.43 -2.74
C PRO A 23 -12.77 -5.42 -1.72
N PRO A 24 -13.68 -4.42 -1.68
CA PRO A 24 -14.80 -4.44 -0.74
C PRO A 24 -15.74 -5.64 -0.93
N ILE A 25 -16.00 -6.06 -2.18
CA ILE A 25 -16.91 -7.18 -2.45
C ILE A 25 -16.27 -8.53 -2.10
N VAL A 26 -14.97 -8.74 -2.34
CA VAL A 26 -14.32 -10.02 -1.98
C VAL A 26 -14.24 -10.25 -0.47
N HIS A 27 -14.23 -9.21 0.36
CA HIS A 27 -14.35 -9.38 1.82
C HIS A 27 -15.67 -10.08 2.19
N PHE A 28 -16.79 -9.71 1.56
CA PHE A 28 -18.07 -10.43 1.75
C PHE A 28 -18.05 -11.82 1.10
N ALA A 29 -17.39 -12.00 -0.04
CA ALA A 29 -17.22 -13.30 -0.68
C ALA A 29 -16.44 -14.30 0.21
N ILE A 30 -15.44 -13.82 0.96
CA ILE A 30 -14.68 -14.63 1.92
C ILE A 30 -15.49 -14.86 3.21
N ALA A 31 -16.09 -13.81 3.77
CA ALA A 31 -16.78 -13.89 5.07
C ALA A 31 -18.06 -14.75 5.05
N LEU A 32 -18.89 -14.65 4.00
CA LEU A 32 -20.19 -15.33 3.98
C LEU A 32 -20.10 -16.87 4.03
N PRO A 33 -19.23 -17.56 3.25
CA PRO A 33 -19.02 -19.00 3.37
C PRO A 33 -18.39 -19.43 4.70
N VAL A 34 -17.48 -18.63 5.27
CA VAL A 34 -16.88 -18.89 6.60
C VAL A 34 -17.97 -18.86 7.69
N ILE A 35 -18.83 -17.85 7.69
CA ILE A 35 -19.96 -17.76 8.64
C ILE A 35 -20.95 -18.91 8.39
N ALA A 36 -21.27 -19.23 7.12
CA ALA A 36 -22.15 -20.36 6.79
C ALA A 36 -21.60 -21.72 7.27
N LEU A 37 -20.28 -21.91 7.23
CA LEU A 37 -19.58 -23.10 7.75
C LEU A 37 -19.69 -23.18 9.28
N LEU A 38 -19.41 -22.09 9.99
CA LEU A 38 -19.53 -22.02 11.45
C LEU A 38 -20.98 -22.27 11.91
N LEU A 39 -21.97 -21.76 11.18
CA LEU A 39 -23.38 -22.05 11.44
C LEU A 39 -23.72 -23.53 11.21
N GLU A 40 -23.20 -24.17 10.16
CA GLU A 40 -23.49 -25.59 9.90
C GLU A 40 -22.80 -26.54 10.88
N ILE A 41 -21.57 -26.23 11.29
CA ILE A 41 -20.91 -26.92 12.41
C ILE A 41 -21.77 -26.80 13.67
N SER A 42 -22.22 -25.58 13.99
CA SER A 42 -23.11 -25.31 15.13
C SER A 42 -24.45 -26.05 15.02
N ASN A 43 -25.00 -26.19 13.80
CA ASN A 43 -26.27 -26.86 13.50
C ASN A 43 -26.20 -28.38 13.74
N ILE A 44 -25.04 -29.03 13.58
CA ILE A 44 -24.86 -30.45 13.92
C ILE A 44 -25.10 -30.69 15.43
N PHE A 45 -24.62 -29.79 16.29
CA PHE A 45 -24.77 -29.88 17.74
C PHE A 45 -26.15 -29.37 18.20
N LEU A 46 -26.52 -28.15 17.80
CA LEU A 46 -27.73 -27.44 18.26
C LEU A 46 -29.03 -27.94 17.61
N LYS A 47 -28.95 -28.52 16.41
CA LYS A 47 -30.06 -29.13 15.66
C LYS A 47 -31.28 -28.21 15.43
N ARG A 48 -31.09 -26.88 15.48
CA ARG A 48 -32.15 -25.88 15.32
C ARG A 48 -32.39 -25.57 13.83
N ARG A 49 -33.61 -25.84 13.34
CA ARG A 49 -34.01 -25.59 11.94
C ARG A 49 -33.65 -24.18 11.44
N CYS A 50 -33.78 -23.16 12.29
CA CYS A 50 -33.47 -21.77 11.95
C CYS A 50 -32.01 -21.57 11.52
N ILE A 51 -31.05 -22.23 12.17
CA ILE A 51 -29.62 -22.12 11.84
C ILE A 51 -29.36 -22.64 10.43
N GLY A 52 -29.95 -23.79 10.08
CA GLY A 52 -29.84 -24.35 8.73
C GLY A 52 -30.49 -23.51 7.64
N VAL A 53 -31.59 -22.79 7.96
CA VAL A 53 -32.22 -21.83 7.05
C VAL A 53 -31.34 -20.59 6.86
N ILE A 54 -30.79 -20.02 7.94
CA ILE A 54 -29.88 -18.87 7.86
C ILE A 54 -28.63 -19.23 7.05
N SER A 55 -28.02 -20.40 7.27
CA SER A 55 -26.88 -20.88 6.47
C SER A 55 -27.22 -20.99 4.97
N SER A 56 -28.39 -21.56 4.61
CA SER A 56 -28.84 -21.58 3.21
C SER A 56 -29.02 -20.18 2.61
N LEU A 57 -29.51 -19.20 3.40
CA LEU A 57 -29.68 -17.82 2.95
C LEU A 57 -28.32 -17.10 2.78
N LEU A 58 -27.35 -17.35 3.66
CA LEU A 58 -25.98 -16.82 3.50
C LEU A 58 -25.28 -17.40 2.27
N LEU A 59 -25.47 -18.69 1.96
CA LEU A 59 -24.93 -19.31 0.74
C LEU A 59 -25.63 -18.80 -0.54
N LEU A 60 -26.94 -18.53 -0.48
CA LEU A 60 -27.65 -17.87 -1.57
C LEU A 60 -27.16 -16.43 -1.79
N LEU A 61 -26.96 -15.66 -0.71
CA LEU A 61 -26.38 -14.32 -0.78
C LEU A 61 -24.94 -14.37 -1.34
N ALA A 62 -24.13 -15.32 -0.88
CA ALA A 62 -22.77 -15.54 -1.39
C ALA A 62 -22.77 -15.79 -2.90
N LEU A 63 -23.70 -16.59 -3.45
CA LEU A 63 -23.79 -16.82 -4.90
C LEU A 63 -23.88 -15.51 -5.71
N PHE A 64 -24.67 -14.54 -5.26
CA PHE A 64 -24.75 -13.21 -5.88
C PHE A 64 -23.48 -12.37 -5.66
N ILE A 65 -22.91 -12.41 -4.44
CA ILE A 65 -21.69 -11.67 -4.09
C ILE A 65 -20.47 -12.17 -4.88
N TYR A 66 -20.33 -13.48 -5.12
CA TYR A 66 -19.27 -14.05 -5.96
C TYR A 66 -19.41 -13.62 -7.42
N PHE A 67 -20.64 -13.58 -7.95
CA PHE A 67 -20.88 -13.08 -9.30
C PHE A 67 -20.56 -11.58 -9.42
N ALA A 68 -20.92 -10.77 -8.42
CA ALA A 68 -20.53 -9.36 -8.34
C ALA A 68 -19.00 -9.19 -8.25
N ALA A 69 -18.32 -9.99 -7.43
CA ALA A 69 -16.86 -9.99 -7.30
C ALA A 69 -16.17 -10.33 -8.62
N PHE A 70 -16.67 -11.32 -9.37
CA PHE A 70 -16.17 -11.63 -10.71
C PHE A 70 -16.32 -10.44 -11.67
N LEU A 71 -17.47 -9.77 -11.66
CA LEU A 71 -17.72 -8.62 -12.53
C LEU A 71 -16.82 -7.41 -12.21
N THR A 72 -16.59 -7.10 -10.93
CA THR A 72 -15.65 -6.02 -10.54
C THR A 72 -14.20 -6.41 -10.78
N GLY A 73 -13.80 -7.65 -10.47
CA GLY A 73 -12.43 -8.13 -10.72
C GLY A 73 -12.08 -8.19 -12.20
N LYS A 74 -13.07 -8.44 -13.07
CA LYS A 74 -12.94 -8.35 -14.54
C LYS A 74 -12.80 -6.91 -15.07
N THR A 75 -13.10 -5.91 -14.24
CA THR A 75 -12.85 -4.48 -14.51
C THR A 75 -11.49 -4.08 -13.93
N ASP A 76 -11.32 -4.17 -12.61
CA ASP A 76 -10.09 -3.78 -11.90
C ASP A 76 -8.85 -4.50 -12.47
N GLY A 77 -8.98 -5.79 -12.78
CA GLY A 77 -7.91 -6.60 -13.37
C GLY A 77 -7.57 -6.27 -14.83
N LYS A 78 -8.41 -5.53 -15.57
CA LYS A 78 -8.03 -5.04 -16.91
C LYS A 78 -7.17 -3.80 -16.83
N GLU A 79 -7.61 -2.84 -16.04
CA GLU A 79 -6.89 -1.56 -15.86
C GLU A 79 -5.52 -1.81 -15.19
N ALA A 80 -5.45 -2.75 -14.25
CA ALA A 80 -4.18 -3.16 -13.63
C ALA A 80 -3.24 -3.95 -14.56
N PHE A 81 -3.75 -4.65 -15.59
CA PHE A 81 -2.96 -5.65 -16.34
C PHE A 81 -1.68 -5.08 -16.96
N SER A 82 -1.76 -3.88 -17.56
CA SER A 82 -0.62 -3.22 -18.21
C SER A 82 0.35 -2.56 -17.24
N LEU A 83 -0.02 -2.42 -15.96
CA LEU A 83 0.78 -1.82 -14.90
C LEU A 83 1.55 -2.87 -14.07
N LEU A 84 1.17 -4.15 -14.18
CA LEU A 84 1.80 -5.28 -13.51
C LEU A 84 3.05 -5.77 -14.26
N SER A 85 4.04 -6.25 -13.49
CA SER A 85 5.18 -7.01 -14.02
C SER A 85 4.74 -8.30 -14.71
N GLU A 86 5.62 -8.95 -15.48
CA GLU A 86 5.30 -10.23 -16.15
C GLU A 86 4.82 -11.31 -15.15
N GLN A 87 5.46 -11.38 -13.97
CA GLN A 87 5.02 -12.25 -12.88
C GLN A 87 3.65 -11.83 -12.33
N GLY A 88 3.42 -10.54 -12.07
CA GLY A 88 2.09 -10.04 -11.65
C GLY A 88 0.98 -10.31 -12.68
N GLN A 89 1.31 -10.27 -13.98
CA GLN A 89 0.39 -10.65 -15.06
C GLN A 89 0.13 -12.16 -15.13
N ALA A 90 1.03 -13.01 -14.64
CA ALA A 90 0.81 -14.45 -14.49
C ALA A 90 -0.11 -14.71 -13.27
N GLU A 91 0.24 -14.16 -12.11
CA GLU A 91 -0.55 -14.26 -10.88
C GLU A 91 -1.99 -13.74 -11.06
N LEU A 92 -2.18 -12.62 -11.77
CA LEU A 92 -3.51 -12.10 -12.11
C LEU A 92 -4.32 -13.07 -13.00
N LYS A 93 -3.67 -13.82 -13.92
CA LYS A 93 -4.36 -14.83 -14.74
C LYS A 93 -4.77 -16.03 -13.89
N GLU A 94 -3.91 -16.50 -12.98
CA GLU A 94 -4.25 -17.60 -12.07
C GLU A 94 -5.32 -17.20 -11.06
N HIS A 95 -5.21 -16.02 -10.44
CA HIS A 95 -6.22 -15.45 -9.56
C HIS A 95 -7.57 -15.31 -10.27
N LYS A 96 -7.59 -14.83 -11.52
CA LYS A 96 -8.83 -14.77 -12.33
C LYS A 96 -9.41 -16.17 -12.57
N LEU A 97 -8.57 -17.15 -12.95
CA LEU A 97 -9.01 -18.52 -13.27
C LEU A 97 -9.58 -19.23 -12.05
N LEU A 98 -8.90 -19.17 -10.90
CA LEU A 98 -9.38 -19.71 -9.64
C LEU A 98 -10.65 -18.98 -9.18
N GLY A 99 -10.73 -17.66 -9.35
CA GLY A 99 -11.93 -16.87 -9.10
C GLY A 99 -13.15 -17.34 -9.90
N ILE A 100 -12.98 -17.67 -11.19
CA ILE A 100 -14.05 -18.25 -12.03
C ILE A 100 -14.48 -19.63 -11.49
N TYR A 101 -13.54 -20.49 -11.11
CA TYR A 101 -13.88 -21.78 -10.47
C TYR A 101 -14.61 -21.61 -9.14
N LEU A 102 -14.30 -20.56 -8.37
CA LEU A 102 -14.98 -20.22 -7.12
C LEU A 102 -16.44 -19.76 -7.33
N VAL A 103 -16.74 -19.00 -8.40
CA VAL A 103 -18.13 -18.64 -8.76
C VAL A 103 -18.96 -19.89 -9.07
N TYR A 104 -18.41 -20.83 -9.84
CA TYR A 104 -19.07 -22.12 -10.08
C TYR A 104 -19.15 -22.97 -8.80
N GLY A 105 -18.10 -22.95 -7.97
CA GLY A 105 -18.00 -23.68 -6.72
C GLY A 105 -19.07 -23.29 -5.71
N ILE A 106 -19.32 -21.99 -5.48
CA ILE A 106 -20.40 -21.55 -4.57
C ILE A 106 -21.78 -21.96 -5.09
N GLY A 107 -21.99 -21.97 -6.40
CA GLY A 107 -23.22 -22.49 -7.03
C GLY A 107 -23.42 -23.99 -6.77
N LEU A 108 -22.37 -24.80 -6.95
CA LEU A 108 -22.39 -26.23 -6.66
C LEU A 108 -22.60 -26.51 -5.16
N VAL A 109 -21.92 -25.77 -4.28
CA VAL A 109 -22.09 -25.85 -2.82
C VAL A 109 -23.52 -25.49 -2.41
N PHE A 110 -24.13 -24.47 -3.01
CA PHE A 110 -25.52 -24.10 -2.76
C PHE A 110 -26.51 -25.19 -3.22
N ILE A 111 -26.32 -25.76 -4.42
CA ILE A 111 -27.14 -26.88 -4.91
C ILE A 111 -26.99 -28.10 -3.99
N LEU A 112 -25.76 -28.43 -3.57
CA LEU A 112 -25.47 -29.51 -2.65
C LEU A 112 -26.14 -29.30 -1.28
N LYS A 113 -26.17 -28.06 -0.78
CA LYS A 113 -26.89 -27.66 0.45
C LYS A 113 -28.40 -27.92 0.34
N LEU A 114 -29.02 -27.62 -0.79
CA LEU A 114 -30.45 -27.89 -1.02
C LEU A 114 -30.74 -29.40 -1.02
N ILE A 115 -29.95 -30.19 -1.77
CA ILE A 115 -30.09 -31.66 -1.84
C ILE A 115 -29.94 -32.30 -0.46
N ILE A 116 -28.91 -31.93 0.29
CA ILE A 116 -28.62 -32.52 1.61
C ILE A 116 -29.66 -32.08 2.66
N SER A 117 -30.22 -30.88 2.53
CA SER A 117 -31.33 -30.40 3.37
C SER A 117 -32.62 -31.20 3.15
N ALA A 118 -32.87 -31.67 1.91
CA ALA A 118 -33.98 -32.56 1.61
C ALA A 118 -33.76 -34.00 2.13
N ILE A 119 -32.53 -34.53 2.04
CA ILE A 119 -32.19 -35.88 2.53
C ILE A 119 -32.22 -35.97 4.07
N ASN A 120 -31.87 -34.90 4.77
CA ASN A 120 -31.92 -34.74 6.24
C ASN A 120 -31.12 -35.76 7.11
N LYS A 121 -30.44 -36.75 6.52
CA LYS A 121 -29.59 -37.74 7.22
C LYS A 121 -28.32 -37.08 7.82
N MET A 122 -27.92 -37.49 9.03
CA MET A 122 -26.76 -36.89 9.72
C MET A 122 -25.44 -37.04 8.94
N ALA A 123 -25.18 -38.22 8.37
CA ALA A 123 -23.98 -38.45 7.56
C ALA A 123 -23.88 -37.50 6.35
N ALA A 124 -25.01 -37.17 5.73
CA ALA A 124 -25.06 -36.19 4.63
C ALA A 124 -24.73 -34.76 5.13
N LYS A 125 -25.18 -34.38 6.33
CA LYS A 125 -24.84 -33.07 6.92
C LYS A 125 -23.35 -32.96 7.29
N ILE A 126 -22.76 -34.04 7.80
CA ILE A 126 -21.31 -34.10 8.05
C ILE A 126 -20.54 -33.99 6.73
N PHE A 127 -20.94 -34.76 5.69
CA PHE A 127 -20.37 -34.65 4.35
C PHE A 127 -20.46 -33.22 3.78
N PHE A 128 -21.62 -32.54 3.95
CA PHE A 128 -21.78 -31.15 3.54
C PHE A 128 -20.78 -30.22 4.24
N VAL A 129 -20.61 -30.34 5.56
CA VAL A 129 -19.67 -29.53 6.33
C VAL A 129 -18.22 -29.76 5.86
N VAL A 130 -17.83 -31.00 5.54
CA VAL A 130 -16.49 -31.29 4.98
C VAL A 130 -16.30 -30.67 3.60
N MET A 131 -17.30 -30.76 2.71
CA MET A 131 -17.22 -30.12 1.38
C MET A 131 -17.23 -28.59 1.45
N LEU A 132 -17.99 -28.00 2.37
CA LEU A 132 -18.01 -26.56 2.61
C LEU A 132 -16.70 -26.07 3.26
N ALA A 133 -16.09 -26.85 4.16
CA ALA A 133 -14.77 -26.56 4.72
C ALA A 133 -13.67 -26.59 3.64
N LEU A 134 -13.70 -27.58 2.75
CA LEU A 134 -12.79 -27.65 1.61
C LEU A 134 -12.97 -26.45 0.67
N PHE A 135 -14.21 -26.05 0.37
CA PHE A 135 -14.50 -24.85 -0.41
C PHE A 135 -13.96 -23.58 0.28
N VAL A 136 -14.21 -23.42 1.58
CA VAL A 136 -13.66 -22.31 2.39
C VAL A 136 -12.13 -22.28 2.34
N GLY A 137 -11.45 -23.44 2.32
CA GLY A 137 -10.00 -23.52 2.12
C GLY A 137 -9.53 -22.88 0.81
N PHE A 138 -10.19 -23.18 -0.31
CA PHE A 138 -9.90 -22.53 -1.60
C PHE A 138 -10.22 -21.03 -1.61
N VAL A 139 -11.27 -20.61 -0.90
CA VAL A 139 -11.66 -19.19 -0.76
C VAL A 139 -10.63 -18.40 0.04
N LEU A 140 -10.09 -18.97 1.12
CA LEU A 140 -8.98 -18.38 1.87
C LEU A 140 -7.70 -18.32 1.03
N LYS A 141 -7.42 -19.34 0.20
CA LYS A 141 -6.31 -19.34 -0.76
C LYS A 141 -6.46 -18.20 -1.79
N GLN A 142 -7.62 -18.07 -2.42
CA GLN A 142 -7.95 -16.95 -3.33
C GLN A 142 -7.73 -15.58 -2.66
N GLY A 143 -8.15 -15.43 -1.39
CA GLY A 143 -7.95 -14.20 -0.62
C GLY A 143 -6.47 -13.89 -0.39
N LYS A 144 -5.67 -14.90 -0.02
CA LYS A 144 -4.22 -14.77 0.16
C LYS A 144 -3.51 -14.42 -1.16
N ASP A 145 -3.83 -15.11 -2.25
CA ASP A 145 -3.26 -14.83 -3.57
C ASP A 145 -3.63 -13.43 -4.08
N GLY A 146 -4.87 -12.99 -3.84
CA GLY A 146 -5.33 -11.64 -4.20
C GLY A 146 -4.65 -10.54 -3.37
N GLY A 147 -4.35 -10.80 -2.10
CA GLY A 147 -3.53 -9.92 -1.27
C GLY A 147 -2.10 -9.82 -1.81
N GLU A 148 -1.47 -10.95 -2.12
CA GLU A 148 -0.12 -10.98 -2.70
C GLU A 148 -0.07 -10.26 -4.07
N LEU A 149 -1.09 -10.41 -4.90
CA LEU A 149 -1.23 -9.69 -6.16
C LEU A 149 -1.26 -8.16 -6.01
N VAL A 150 -1.86 -7.64 -4.95
CA VAL A 150 -1.92 -6.21 -4.67
C VAL A 150 -0.64 -5.72 -3.99
N TYR A 151 -0.18 -6.37 -2.92
CA TYR A 151 0.93 -5.88 -2.10
C TYR A 151 2.32 -6.23 -2.63
N THR A 152 2.51 -7.40 -3.26
CA THR A 152 3.82 -7.84 -3.77
C THR A 152 4.03 -7.42 -5.22
N TYR A 153 3.02 -7.58 -6.07
CA TYR A 153 3.15 -7.37 -7.52
C TYR A 153 2.47 -6.10 -8.04
N GLY A 154 1.58 -5.47 -7.25
CA GLY A 154 0.85 -4.27 -7.62
C GLY A 154 1.74 -3.04 -7.82
N ALA A 155 1.47 -2.28 -8.87
CA ALA A 155 2.30 -1.15 -9.31
C ALA A 155 2.57 -0.15 -8.17
N ASN A 156 3.84 -0.10 -7.72
CA ASN A 156 4.34 0.73 -6.62
C ASN A 156 3.67 0.58 -5.24
N VAL A 157 2.73 -0.35 -5.01
CA VAL A 157 2.05 -0.46 -3.69
C VAL A 157 3.06 -0.65 -2.56
N LYS A 158 3.99 -1.58 -2.72
CA LYS A 158 5.09 -1.77 -1.77
C LYS A 158 6.02 -0.55 -1.70
N ALA A 159 6.40 0.02 -2.85
CA ALA A 159 7.31 1.17 -2.89
C ALA A 159 6.73 2.45 -2.26
N VAL A 160 5.40 2.57 -2.18
CA VAL A 160 4.72 3.64 -1.44
C VAL A 160 4.70 3.30 0.06
N SER A 161 4.34 2.08 0.45
CA SER A 161 4.40 1.65 1.87
C SER A 161 5.81 1.82 2.47
N ASP A 162 6.83 1.35 1.75
CA ASP A 162 8.25 1.47 2.11
C ASP A 162 8.73 2.95 2.18
N MET A 163 7.91 3.94 1.79
CA MET A 163 8.19 5.38 1.88
C MET A 163 7.30 6.08 2.91
N ASP A 164 6.03 5.70 3.03
CA ASP A 164 5.13 6.19 4.09
C ASP A 164 5.68 5.83 5.48
N ASP A 165 6.22 4.60 5.66
CA ASP A 165 6.91 4.19 6.89
C ASP A 165 8.10 5.12 7.21
N LYS A 166 8.92 5.45 6.21
CA LYS A 166 10.09 6.34 6.37
C LYS A 166 9.70 7.80 6.61
N ILE A 167 8.57 8.24 6.08
CA ILE A 167 8.03 9.57 6.36
C ILE A 167 7.61 9.65 7.84
N MET A 168 7.00 8.59 8.37
CA MET A 168 6.64 8.51 9.80
C MET A 168 7.88 8.53 10.70
N ASP A 169 8.91 7.72 10.40
CA ASP A 169 10.19 7.73 11.14
C ASP A 169 10.82 9.14 11.15
N LEU A 170 10.84 9.83 10.01
CA LEU A 170 11.38 11.18 9.88
C LEU A 170 10.52 12.25 10.58
N GLU A 171 9.19 12.11 10.62
CA GLU A 171 8.33 13.03 11.37
C GLU A 171 8.57 12.91 12.89
N ASP A 172 8.77 11.70 13.43
CA ASP A 172 9.12 11.48 14.83
C ASP A 172 10.55 12.00 15.18
N GLU A 173 11.53 11.79 14.29
CA GLU A 173 12.87 12.41 14.44
C GLU A 173 12.78 13.95 14.46
N ILE A 174 12.03 14.55 13.53
CA ILE A 174 11.82 16.01 13.48
C ILE A 174 11.10 16.50 14.74
N TYR A 175 10.11 15.77 15.25
CA TYR A 175 9.38 16.15 16.46
C TYR A 175 10.27 16.11 17.71
N SER A 176 11.08 15.06 17.87
CA SER A 176 12.02 14.94 19.00
C SER A 176 13.10 16.03 18.94
N CYS A 177 13.75 16.23 17.79
CA CYS A 177 14.74 17.28 17.56
C CYS A 177 14.18 18.68 17.85
N LYS A 178 12.94 18.96 17.42
CA LYS A 178 12.25 20.23 17.71
C LYS A 178 11.97 20.42 19.20
N GLN A 179 11.61 19.36 19.92
CA GLN A 179 11.40 19.40 21.37
C GLN A 179 12.71 19.68 22.12
N ASP A 180 13.81 19.05 21.73
CA ASP A 180 15.12 19.25 22.37
C ASP A 180 15.72 20.62 22.05
N LEU A 181 15.55 21.11 20.81
CA LEU A 181 15.90 22.48 20.45
C LEU A 181 15.12 23.50 21.29
N GLN A 182 13.84 23.24 21.59
CA GLN A 182 13.05 24.09 22.49
C GLN A 182 13.55 24.05 23.94
N LYS A 183 13.88 22.86 24.49
CA LYS A 183 14.50 22.73 25.82
C LYS A 183 15.80 23.56 25.91
N CYS A 184 16.68 23.40 24.91
CA CYS A 184 17.95 24.13 24.83
C CYS A 184 17.76 25.66 24.73
N GLN A 185 16.74 26.14 24.00
CA GLN A 185 16.41 27.56 23.97
C GLN A 185 15.91 28.10 25.31
N ASP A 186 15.10 27.33 26.03
CA ASP A 186 14.55 27.75 27.33
C ASP A 186 15.62 27.70 28.44
N GLU A 187 16.57 26.75 28.40
CA GLU A 187 17.76 26.79 29.26
C GLU A 187 18.68 27.97 28.93
N LEU A 188 18.88 28.31 27.65
CA LEU A 188 19.67 29.47 27.22
C LEU A 188 19.11 30.80 27.77
N LYS A 189 17.79 31.02 27.67
CA LYS A 189 17.12 32.20 28.27
C LYS A 189 17.37 32.26 29.78
N LYS A 190 17.14 31.14 30.47
CA LYS A 190 17.27 30.99 31.92
C LYS A 190 18.72 31.19 32.41
N SER A 191 19.71 30.88 31.57
CA SER A 191 21.12 31.15 31.83
C SER A 191 21.49 32.63 31.60
N GLN A 192 20.88 33.29 30.61
CA GLN A 192 21.07 34.73 30.36
C GLN A 192 20.44 35.62 31.45
N GLU A 193 19.31 35.21 32.04
CA GLU A 193 18.67 35.94 33.17
C GLU A 193 19.45 35.81 34.50
N ALA A 194 20.45 34.91 34.58
CA ALA A 194 21.20 34.63 35.82
C ALA A 194 22.47 35.49 36.03
N ALA A 195 22.83 36.36 35.08
CA ALA A 195 24.05 37.17 35.16
C ALA A 195 23.84 38.48 35.96
N PRO A 196 24.66 38.79 36.98
CA PRO A 196 24.43 39.96 37.84
C PRO A 196 24.85 41.28 37.16
N ALA A 197 23.99 42.30 37.29
CA ALA A 197 24.23 43.62 36.74
C ALA A 197 25.40 44.36 37.42
N LYS A 198 26.17 45.12 36.62
CA LYS A 198 27.00 46.23 37.09
C LYS A 198 26.87 47.45 36.19
N GLN A 199 26.68 48.60 36.82
CA GLN A 199 26.83 49.94 36.24
C GLN A 199 28.35 50.24 36.08
N GLU A 200 28.83 51.29 35.40
CA GLU A 200 28.22 52.50 34.81
C GLU A 200 29.19 53.09 33.76
N SER A 201 28.73 53.95 32.84
CA SER A 201 29.28 55.33 32.65
C SER A 201 29.05 55.93 31.25
N LYS A 202 28.13 56.90 31.21
CA LYS A 202 28.13 58.18 30.45
C LYS A 202 28.32 58.23 28.91
N ALA A 203 27.40 59.00 28.31
CA ALA A 203 27.36 59.50 26.93
C ALA A 203 28.20 60.82 26.79
N PRO A 204 28.13 61.71 25.75
CA PRO A 204 26.93 62.11 24.98
C PRO A 204 27.07 62.41 23.46
N ALA A 205 25.89 62.50 22.79
CA ALA A 205 25.53 63.40 21.68
C ALA A 205 26.28 63.30 20.31
N ALA A 206 25.68 63.66 19.17
CA ALA A 206 24.28 63.77 18.73
C ALA A 206 24.25 64.02 17.19
N THR A 207 23.11 63.77 16.52
CA THR A 207 22.46 64.59 15.43
C THR A 207 21.30 63.77 14.81
N SER A 208 20.30 64.43 14.22
CA SER A 208 18.98 63.88 13.85
C SER A 208 18.66 63.93 12.34
N VAL A 209 17.95 62.89 11.85
CA VAL A 209 16.62 62.90 11.15
C VAL A 209 16.30 64.17 10.30
N PRO A 210 15.95 64.07 8.99
CA PRO A 210 14.82 63.29 8.41
C PRO A 210 15.26 62.20 7.41
N GLU A 211 14.50 61.15 7.06
CA GLU A 211 13.06 60.98 6.72
C GLU A 211 12.67 61.53 5.33
N GLU A 212 12.61 60.64 4.32
CA GLU A 212 11.85 60.85 3.07
C GLU A 212 11.29 59.52 2.55
N GLN A 213 10.29 59.57 1.66
CA GLN A 213 9.30 58.51 1.44
C GLN A 213 9.54 57.66 0.17
N ALA A 214 8.98 56.44 0.15
CA ALA A 214 8.87 55.62 -1.07
C ALA A 214 7.69 56.09 -1.96
N PRO A 215 7.72 55.79 -3.27
CA PRO A 215 6.66 54.90 -3.78
C PRO A 215 7.04 53.92 -4.93
N GLN A 216 6.65 52.66 -4.74
CA GLN A 216 5.99 51.72 -5.68
C GLN A 216 6.41 51.54 -7.17
N ALA A 217 6.83 50.29 -7.47
CA ALA A 217 6.34 49.41 -8.57
C ALA A 217 6.69 49.74 -10.05
N PRO A 218 6.37 48.89 -11.07
CA PRO A 218 5.84 47.49 -11.06
C PRO A 218 6.56 46.46 -11.98
N ALA A 219 6.25 45.16 -11.80
CA ALA A 219 6.37 44.06 -12.81
C ALA A 219 7.82 43.72 -13.30
N THR A 220 8.18 42.70 -14.11
CA THR A 220 7.58 41.48 -14.76
C THR A 220 8.77 40.52 -15.11
N THR A 221 8.73 39.21 -15.43
CA THR A 221 7.73 38.12 -15.63
C THR A 221 8.45 36.75 -15.43
N GLU A 222 7.72 35.62 -15.35
CA GLU A 222 8.18 34.25 -15.74
C GLU A 222 9.34 33.60 -14.92
N GLN A 223 9.68 32.30 -15.01
CA GLN A 223 9.13 31.14 -15.76
C GLN A 223 9.36 29.82 -14.97
N THR A 224 8.58 28.77 -15.23
CA THR A 224 8.84 27.39 -14.73
C THR A 224 9.71 26.62 -15.74
N PRO A 225 10.78 25.94 -15.28
CA PRO A 225 10.88 24.48 -15.47
C PRO A 225 11.45 23.80 -14.18
N GLN A 226 10.99 22.66 -13.66
CA GLN A 226 10.58 21.37 -14.24
C GLN A 226 11.74 20.51 -14.79
N ALA A 227 11.78 19.24 -14.35
CA ALA A 227 12.71 18.16 -14.77
C ALA A 227 14.17 18.27 -14.25
N PRO A 228 14.95 17.16 -14.27
CA PRO A 228 14.62 15.79 -14.67
C PRO A 228 14.74 14.73 -13.55
N ALA A 229 14.17 13.56 -13.81
CA ALA A 229 14.43 12.36 -13.00
C ALA A 229 15.79 11.74 -13.35
N ALA A 230 16.49 11.19 -12.35
CA ALA A 230 17.71 10.41 -12.56
C ALA A 230 17.46 8.93 -12.21
N LYS A 231 17.83 8.03 -13.12
CA LYS A 231 17.93 6.59 -12.86
C LYS A 231 19.25 6.31 -12.16
N SER A 232 19.29 5.31 -11.27
CA SER A 232 20.54 4.62 -10.92
C SER A 232 20.26 3.14 -10.58
N PRO A 233 21.25 2.23 -10.71
CA PRO A 233 21.02 0.78 -10.70
C PRO A 233 21.12 0.15 -9.31
N ALA A 234 20.69 -1.11 -9.21
CA ALA A 234 20.85 -1.95 -8.03
C ALA A 234 22.19 -2.71 -8.02
N THR A 235 22.75 -2.94 -6.83
CA THR A 235 23.75 -3.99 -6.54
C THR A 235 23.54 -4.47 -5.09
N ASN A 236 23.72 -5.77 -4.83
CA ASN A 236 23.61 -6.39 -3.50
C ASN A 236 24.91 -6.25 -2.69
N THR A 237 24.83 -6.46 -1.37
CA THR A 237 25.72 -7.37 -0.57
C THR A 237 25.17 -7.49 0.86
N GLU A 238 25.40 -8.62 1.52
CA GLU A 238 24.88 -9.00 2.85
C GLU A 238 25.84 -8.65 4.01
N GLU A 239 25.47 -9.10 5.22
CA GLU A 239 26.13 -9.06 6.54
C GLU A 239 27.69 -9.11 6.56
N ASN A 240 28.42 -8.71 7.63
CA ASN A 240 28.20 -8.90 9.07
C ASN A 240 29.27 -8.12 9.90
N GLY A 241 29.14 -8.03 11.24
CA GLY A 241 30.32 -8.06 12.13
C GLY A 241 30.73 -6.81 12.95
N SER A 242 30.25 -6.74 14.20
CA SER A 242 30.90 -6.16 15.40
C SER A 242 31.27 -4.64 15.45
N ASN A 243 31.87 -4.22 16.58
CA ASN A 243 31.72 -2.90 17.21
C ASN A 243 33.06 -2.16 17.48
N GLU A 244 32.99 -0.89 17.89
CA GLU A 244 34.05 -0.08 18.55
C GLU A 244 35.32 0.32 17.76
N GLN A 245 35.19 0.80 16.51
CA GLN A 245 36.29 1.60 15.90
C GLN A 245 35.89 2.66 14.85
N ASN A 246 34.67 3.21 14.94
CA ASN A 246 33.98 3.76 13.75
C ASN A 246 33.96 5.30 13.56
N ASN A 247 34.82 6.11 14.19
CA ASN A 247 34.84 7.57 13.93
C ASN A 247 35.72 7.99 12.74
N SER A 248 36.93 7.42 12.59
CA SER A 248 37.83 7.76 11.47
C SER A 248 37.36 7.22 10.12
N SER A 249 36.58 6.13 10.10
CA SER A 249 36.06 5.54 8.86
C SER A 249 35.00 6.42 8.20
N ILE A 250 34.21 7.17 8.97
CA ILE A 250 33.13 8.02 8.46
C ILE A 250 33.70 9.23 7.72
N GLU A 251 34.69 9.93 8.30
CA GLU A 251 35.37 11.05 7.62
C GLU A 251 36.09 10.58 6.35
N GLN A 252 36.76 9.43 6.38
CA GLN A 252 37.42 8.86 5.19
C GLN A 252 36.42 8.55 4.06
N LYS A 253 35.28 7.90 4.38
CA LYS A 253 34.23 7.60 3.40
C LYS A 253 33.57 8.87 2.86
N ALA A 254 33.31 9.87 3.71
CA ALA A 254 32.80 11.17 3.28
C ALA A 254 33.77 11.86 2.31
N GLN A 255 35.07 11.86 2.62
CA GLN A 255 36.09 12.46 1.76
C GLN A 255 36.27 11.71 0.43
N GLU A 256 36.14 10.37 0.44
CA GLU A 256 36.15 9.54 -0.77
C GLU A 256 34.96 9.86 -1.69
N VAL A 257 33.73 9.93 -1.14
CA VAL A 257 32.53 10.33 -1.87
C VAL A 257 32.64 11.75 -2.44
N ILE A 258 33.16 12.71 -1.66
CA ILE A 258 33.42 14.09 -2.14
C ILE A 258 34.40 14.09 -3.32
N ASN A 259 35.43 13.23 -3.31
CA ASN A 259 36.39 13.11 -4.40
C ASN A 259 35.80 12.44 -5.64
N GLN A 260 34.97 11.40 -5.50
CA GLN A 260 34.25 10.78 -6.62
C GLN A 260 33.31 11.79 -7.30
N ILE A 261 32.51 12.53 -6.52
CA ILE A 261 31.60 13.57 -7.03
C ILE A 261 32.36 14.66 -7.80
N LYS A 262 33.54 15.08 -7.31
CA LYS A 262 34.41 16.03 -8.03
C LYS A 262 34.96 15.47 -9.35
N GLY A 263 35.32 14.19 -9.39
CA GLY A 263 35.75 13.52 -10.62
C GLY A 263 34.67 13.52 -11.70
N SER A 264 33.47 13.03 -11.37
CA SER A 264 32.34 13.01 -12.32
C SER A 264 31.91 14.41 -12.76
N ALA A 265 32.00 15.42 -11.88
CA ALA A 265 31.72 16.81 -12.26
C ALA A 265 32.72 17.36 -13.31
N GLN A 266 33.98 16.90 -13.32
CA GLN A 266 34.96 17.30 -14.33
C GLN A 266 34.75 16.59 -15.67
N GLU A 267 34.37 15.30 -15.68
CA GLU A 267 33.99 14.61 -16.92
C GLU A 267 32.79 15.26 -17.61
N VAL A 268 31.77 15.64 -16.83
CA VAL A 268 30.58 16.34 -17.35
C VAL A 268 30.94 17.71 -17.95
N GLN A 269 31.90 18.46 -17.37
CA GLN A 269 32.36 19.72 -17.97
C GLN A 269 33.13 19.52 -19.29
N GLN A 270 33.89 18.42 -19.45
CA GLN A 270 34.60 18.16 -20.70
C GLN A 270 33.65 17.79 -21.86
N GLN A 271 32.56 17.06 -21.60
CA GLN A 271 31.62 16.66 -22.67
C GLN A 271 30.74 17.80 -23.22
N VAL A 272 30.66 18.96 -22.54
CA VAL A 272 29.83 20.10 -22.97
C VAL A 272 30.53 21.01 -24.00
N THR A 273 31.84 20.82 -24.26
CA THR A 273 32.62 21.68 -25.18
C THR A 273 32.46 21.24 -26.64
N ILE A 274 31.28 21.48 -27.23
CA ILE A 274 31.02 21.23 -28.65
C ILE A 274 31.73 22.30 -29.51
N PRO A 275 32.57 21.91 -30.50
CA PRO A 275 33.20 22.88 -31.39
C PRO A 275 32.19 23.40 -32.44
N THR A 276 32.00 24.71 -32.49
CA THR A 276 31.26 25.38 -33.57
C THR A 276 32.10 25.46 -34.84
N HIS A 277 31.61 24.85 -35.92
CA HIS A 277 32.12 24.94 -37.29
C HIS A 277 30.95 24.99 -38.28
#